data_AF-A0A2E3J139-F1
#
_entry.id   AF-A0A2E3J139-F1
#
_cell.length_a   1.000
_cell.length_b   1.000
_cell.length_c   1.000
_cell.angle_alpha   90.00
_cell.angle_beta   90.00
_cell.angle_gamma   90.00
#
_symmetry.space_group_name_H-M   'P 1'
#
loop_
_entity.id
_entity.type
_entity.pdbx_description
1 polymer ?
#
loop_
_entity_poly.entity_id
_entity_poly.type
_entity_poly.pdbx_seq_one_letter_code
_entity_poly.pdbx_strand_id
1 'polypeptide(L)'
;MGLPGNLGTGLMATRIAYYGGATGGLKGHKFSLYKGGIRVPEIVNWPTVISAGQILDTPAASMDIFPTCLEAAGGDPSTFELDGRSLLPLTARGEMPGDRTLCWEMAMQNAIRRRKRMGNQGNGCRS
;
A
#
# COMPACT_ATOMS: atom_id res chain seq x y z
N MET A 1 53.42 -24.59 -11.39
CA MET A 1 53.67 -24.19 -12.79
C MET A 1 52.39 -24.47 -13.57
N GLY A 2 51.74 -23.44 -14.13
CA GLY A 2 50.63 -23.60 -15.09
C GLY A 2 49.20 -23.31 -14.59
N LEU A 3 48.81 -22.04 -14.58
CA LEU A 3 47.51 -21.58 -15.12
C LEU A 3 47.86 -20.78 -16.41
N PRO A 4 46.97 -20.53 -17.42
CA PRO A 4 45.53 -20.18 -17.25
C PRO A 4 44.54 -20.52 -18.41
N GLY A 5 43.25 -20.14 -18.22
CA GLY A 5 42.21 -19.95 -19.25
C GLY A 5 40.96 -20.84 -19.06
N ASN A 6 39.69 -20.39 -19.11
CA ASN A 6 39.07 -19.18 -19.64
C ASN A 6 37.68 -18.95 -18.98
N LEU A 7 37.20 -17.72 -19.08
CA LEU A 7 36.03 -17.05 -18.53
C LEU A 7 34.67 -17.79 -18.62
N GLY A 8 33.94 -17.74 -17.50
CA GLY A 8 32.48 -17.85 -17.45
C GLY A 8 31.93 -16.85 -16.44
N THR A 9 31.62 -15.64 -16.91
CA THR A 9 31.07 -14.53 -16.14
C THR A 9 29.62 -14.81 -15.74
N GLY A 10 29.40 -15.73 -14.80
CA GLY A 10 28.15 -15.84 -14.07
C GLY A 10 28.24 -14.91 -12.87
N LEU A 11 27.75 -13.67 -13.02
CA LEU A 11 27.50 -12.78 -11.90
C LEU A 11 26.51 -13.49 -10.97
N MET A 12 27.03 -14.29 -10.05
CA MET A 12 26.29 -14.78 -8.90
C MET A 12 25.80 -13.52 -8.22
N ALA A 13 24.53 -13.17 -8.45
CA ALA A 13 23.86 -12.12 -7.74
C ALA A 13 23.97 -12.52 -6.28
N THR A 14 24.99 -11.99 -5.60
CA THR A 14 25.19 -12.17 -4.19
C THR A 14 23.94 -11.54 -3.60
N ARG A 15 22.95 -12.39 -3.25
CA ARG A 15 21.84 -11.98 -2.43
C ARG A 15 22.49 -11.53 -1.15
N ILE A 16 22.73 -10.23 -1.04
CA ILE A 16 22.99 -9.60 0.24
C ILE A 16 21.77 -9.97 1.07
N ALA A 17 21.94 -10.90 2.00
CA ALA A 17 20.86 -11.40 2.82
C ALA A 17 20.38 -10.23 3.68
N TYR A 18 19.21 -9.69 3.37
CA TYR A 18 18.53 -8.79 4.29
C TYR A 18 18.05 -9.63 5.47
N TYR A 19 18.69 -9.47 6.63
CA TYR A 19 18.40 -10.23 7.86
C TYR A 19 17.07 -9.84 8.55
N GLY A 20 16.19 -9.11 7.87
CA GLY A 20 14.86 -8.77 8.37
C GLY A 20 13.75 -9.65 7.77
N GLY A 21 12.49 -9.27 8.03
CA GLY A 21 11.31 -9.95 7.47
C GLY A 21 11.25 -9.90 5.92
N ALA A 22 10.33 -10.67 5.35
CA ALA A 22 10.15 -10.78 3.91
C ALA A 22 9.12 -9.78 3.36
N THR A 23 9.36 -9.27 2.15
CA THR A 23 8.47 -8.33 1.44
C THR A 23 7.55 -9.01 0.42
N GLY A 24 7.49 -10.35 0.41
CA GLY A 24 6.62 -11.10 -0.48
C GLY A 24 6.89 -10.90 -1.98
N GLY A 25 8.15 -10.65 -2.36
CA GLY A 25 8.54 -10.40 -3.76
C GLY A 25 8.44 -8.93 -4.21
N LEU A 26 8.09 -8.01 -3.31
CA LEU A 26 8.06 -6.58 -3.59
C LEU A 26 9.47 -5.98 -3.56
N LYS A 27 9.76 -5.07 -4.49
CA LYS A 27 11.04 -4.33 -4.56
C LYS A 27 11.25 -3.48 -3.31
N GLY A 28 12.47 -3.48 -2.77
CA GLY A 28 12.87 -2.71 -1.58
C GLY A 28 12.52 -3.41 -0.26
N HIS A 29 12.96 -2.83 0.84
CA HIS A 29 12.71 -3.27 2.22
C HIS A 29 12.63 -2.03 3.13
N LYS A 30 12.65 -2.21 4.46
CA LYS A 30 12.70 -1.10 5.44
C LYS A 30 13.74 -0.05 5.01
N PHE A 31 13.40 1.24 5.13
CA PHE A 31 14.17 2.39 4.63
C PHE A 31 14.15 2.63 3.12
N SER A 32 13.25 1.99 2.38
CA SER A 32 13.02 2.25 0.96
C SER A 32 11.60 2.73 0.71
N LEU A 33 11.43 3.69 -0.22
CA LEU A 33 10.10 4.09 -0.71
C LEU A 33 9.56 3.22 -1.85
N TYR A 34 10.26 2.13 -2.21
CA TYR A 34 9.67 1.11 -3.08
C TYR A 34 8.60 0.31 -2.33
N LYS A 35 7.74 -0.40 -3.08
CA LYS A 35 6.58 -1.14 -2.54
C LYS A 35 6.91 -2.01 -1.32
N GLY A 36 8.07 -2.67 -1.27
CA GLY A 36 8.47 -3.53 -0.16
C GLY A 36 8.83 -2.78 1.13
N GLY A 37 9.08 -1.48 1.07
CA GLY A 37 9.33 -0.65 2.25
C GLY A 37 8.12 0.13 2.75
N ILE A 38 7.11 0.39 1.88
CA ILE A 38 5.92 1.19 2.25
C ILE A 38 4.59 0.42 2.23
N ARG A 39 4.50 -0.73 1.54
CA ARG A 39 3.30 -1.56 1.54
C ARG A 39 3.38 -2.55 2.71
N VAL A 40 2.39 -2.50 3.58
CA VAL A 40 2.26 -3.39 4.74
C VAL A 40 0.99 -4.24 4.62
N PRO A 41 0.95 -5.43 5.23
CA PRO A 41 -0.30 -6.18 5.38
C PRO A 41 -1.26 -5.43 6.31
N GLU A 42 -2.54 -5.39 5.95
CA GLU A 42 -3.61 -4.79 6.74
C GLU A 42 -4.79 -5.75 6.77
N ILE A 43 -5.31 -6.02 7.97
CA ILE A 43 -6.46 -6.89 8.21
C ILE A 43 -7.34 -6.18 9.24
N VAL A 44 -8.63 -6.03 8.92
CA VAL A 44 -9.64 -5.48 9.82
C VAL A 44 -10.70 -6.54 10.06
N ASN A 45 -11.06 -6.75 11.33
CA ASN A 45 -12.07 -7.71 11.72
C ASN A 45 -13.10 -7.02 12.63
N TRP A 46 -14.34 -6.93 12.14
CA TRP A 46 -15.47 -6.42 12.91
C TRP A 46 -16.75 -7.15 12.50
N PRO A 47 -17.05 -8.32 13.08
CA PRO A 47 -18.07 -9.24 12.55
C PRO A 47 -19.49 -8.66 12.45
N THR A 48 -19.85 -7.70 13.30
CA THR A 48 -21.19 -7.07 13.30
C THR A 48 -21.32 -5.92 12.31
N VAL A 49 -20.23 -5.45 11.71
CA VAL A 49 -20.19 -4.23 10.88
C VAL A 49 -19.55 -4.48 9.51
N ILE A 50 -18.52 -5.32 9.44
CA ILE A 50 -17.76 -5.64 8.22
C ILE A 50 -18.09 -7.06 7.81
N SER A 51 -18.42 -7.25 6.53
CA SER A 51 -18.71 -8.58 5.99
C SER A 51 -17.43 -9.43 5.94
N ALA A 52 -17.52 -10.70 6.34
CA ALA A 52 -16.36 -11.59 6.36
C ALA A 52 -15.88 -11.93 4.93
N GLY A 53 -14.59 -12.26 4.80
CA GLY A 53 -14.00 -12.77 3.56
C GLY A 53 -13.79 -11.73 2.45
N GLN A 54 -13.92 -10.44 2.76
CA GLN A 54 -13.69 -9.37 1.79
C GLN A 54 -12.20 -9.16 1.50
N ILE A 55 -11.89 -8.86 0.24
CA ILE A 55 -10.58 -8.40 -0.22
C ILE A 55 -10.79 -7.04 -0.87
N LEU A 56 -10.08 -6.02 -0.38
CA LEU A 56 -10.16 -4.65 -0.88
C LEU A 56 -8.80 -4.22 -1.42
N ASP A 57 -8.72 -3.93 -2.72
CA ASP A 57 -7.49 -3.47 -3.38
C ASP A 57 -7.28 -1.95 -3.31
N THR A 58 -8.23 -1.24 -2.70
CA THR A 58 -8.19 0.21 -2.53
C THR A 58 -7.03 0.60 -1.60
N PRO A 59 -6.21 1.60 -1.97
CA PRO A 59 -5.10 2.02 -1.12
C PRO A 59 -5.59 2.66 0.19
N ALA A 60 -5.16 2.09 1.31
CA ALA A 60 -5.24 2.68 2.64
C ALA A 60 -3.85 3.12 3.12
N ALA A 61 -3.83 3.99 4.14
CA ALA A 61 -2.63 4.45 4.80
C ALA A 61 -2.83 4.43 6.32
N SER A 62 -1.75 4.31 7.08
CA SER A 62 -1.83 4.26 8.55
C SER A 62 -2.49 5.49 9.19
N MET A 63 -2.45 6.64 8.51
CA MET A 63 -3.15 7.87 8.94
C MET A 63 -4.68 7.72 8.93
N ASP A 64 -5.21 6.75 8.21
CA ASP A 64 -6.65 6.48 8.13
C ASP A 64 -7.18 5.76 9.39
N ILE A 65 -6.29 5.14 10.19
CA ILE A 65 -6.67 4.40 11.39
C ILE A 65 -7.35 5.32 12.41
N PHE A 66 -6.79 6.50 12.65
CA PHE A 66 -7.34 7.47 13.61
C PHE A 66 -8.78 7.92 13.27
N PRO A 67 -9.06 8.50 12.08
CA PRO A 67 -10.43 8.90 11.73
C PRO A 67 -11.40 7.72 11.65
N THR A 68 -10.92 6.52 11.29
CA THR A 68 -11.76 5.30 11.30
C THR A 68 -12.19 4.92 12.71
N CYS A 69 -11.26 4.90 13.67
CA CYS A 69 -11.57 4.60 15.07
C CYS A 69 -12.43 5.69 15.70
N LEU A 70 -12.23 6.95 15.33
CA LEU A 70 -13.04 8.06 15.81
C LEU A 70 -14.50 7.97 15.33
N GLU A 71 -14.72 7.73 14.03
CA GLU A 71 -16.08 7.48 13.49
C GLU A 71 -16.72 6.25 14.14
N ALA A 72 -15.93 5.18 14.33
CA ALA A 72 -16.38 3.96 15.00
C ALA A 72 -16.85 4.19 16.44
N ALA A 73 -16.25 5.15 17.14
CA ALA A 73 -16.63 5.56 18.49
C ALA A 73 -17.79 6.57 18.52
N GLY A 74 -18.35 6.94 17.36
CA GLY A 74 -19.42 7.93 17.24
C GLY A 74 -18.95 9.39 17.23
N GLY A 75 -17.63 9.62 17.13
CA GLY A 75 -17.08 10.96 16.95
C GLY A 75 -17.14 11.42 15.49
N ASP A 76 -16.98 12.72 15.28
CA ASP A 76 -16.94 13.33 13.94
C ASP A 76 -15.48 13.65 13.54
N PRO A 77 -14.88 12.92 12.58
CA PRO A 77 -13.53 13.22 12.11
C PRO A 77 -13.38 14.57 11.42
N SER A 78 -14.48 15.17 10.92
CA SER A 78 -14.44 16.44 10.19
C SER A 78 -14.11 17.64 11.09
N THR A 79 -14.16 17.47 12.41
CA THR A 79 -13.77 18.50 13.37
C THR A 79 -12.26 18.64 13.53
N PHE A 80 -11.47 17.82 12.84
CA PHE A 80 -10.01 17.80 12.90
C PHE A 80 -9.39 18.01 11.52
N GLU A 81 -8.24 18.69 11.45
CA GLU A 81 -7.43 18.73 10.25
C GLU A 81 -6.61 17.43 10.14
N LEU A 82 -7.09 16.48 9.34
CA LEU A 82 -6.49 15.15 9.17
C LEU A 82 -6.17 14.88 7.70
N ASP A 83 -4.98 14.32 7.44
CA ASP A 83 -4.63 13.77 6.12
C ASP A 83 -5.32 12.42 5.82
N GLY A 84 -5.66 11.70 6.90
CA GLY A 84 -6.35 10.42 6.85
C GLY A 84 -7.85 10.57 6.58
N ARG A 85 -8.45 9.50 6.07
CA ARG A 85 -9.91 9.41 5.89
C ARG A 85 -10.42 8.13 6.54
N SER A 86 -11.62 8.15 7.10
CA SER A 86 -12.21 6.94 7.65
C SER A 86 -12.39 5.87 6.56
N LEU A 87 -12.08 4.63 6.93
CA LEU A 87 -12.23 3.45 6.09
C LEU A 87 -13.61 2.79 6.23
N LEU A 88 -14.42 3.16 7.22
CA LEU A 88 -15.76 2.60 7.41
C LEU A 88 -16.69 2.71 6.19
N PRO A 89 -16.71 3.82 5.42
CA PRO A 89 -17.46 3.87 4.17
C PRO A 89 -17.07 2.72 3.23
N LEU A 90 -15.78 2.46 3.09
CA LEU A 90 -15.26 1.41 2.21
C LEU A 90 -15.49 0.01 2.78
N THR A 91 -15.12 -0.23 4.03
CA THR A 91 -15.09 -1.57 4.63
C THR A 91 -16.46 -2.06 5.08
N ALA A 92 -17.29 -1.17 5.62
CA ALA A 92 -18.60 -1.52 6.16
C ALA A 92 -19.73 -1.27 5.16
N ARG A 93 -19.65 -0.19 4.37
CA ARG A 93 -20.74 0.26 3.48
C ARG A 93 -20.49 -0.04 2.00
N GLY A 94 -19.30 -0.49 1.63
CA GLY A 94 -18.93 -0.79 0.24
C GLY A 94 -18.80 0.46 -0.64
N GLU A 95 -18.68 1.64 -0.04
CA GLU A 95 -18.57 2.91 -0.74
C GLU A 95 -17.13 3.12 -1.23
N MET A 96 -16.97 3.28 -2.53
CA MET A 96 -15.66 3.54 -3.11
C MET A 96 -15.18 4.95 -2.73
N PRO A 97 -14.01 5.08 -2.08
CA PRO A 97 -13.50 6.40 -1.72
C PRO A 97 -13.14 7.18 -2.99
N GLY A 98 -13.33 8.50 -2.91
CA GLY A 98 -12.87 9.42 -3.95
C GLY A 98 -11.35 9.36 -4.14
N ASP A 99 -10.88 9.93 -5.25
CA ASP A 99 -9.46 9.96 -5.57
C ASP A 99 -8.66 10.65 -4.44
N ARG A 100 -7.53 10.04 -4.06
CA ARG A 100 -6.56 10.65 -3.13
C ARG A 100 -5.14 10.47 -3.65
N THR A 101 -4.28 11.41 -3.28
CA THR A 101 -2.84 11.31 -3.48
C THR A 101 -2.21 10.86 -2.17
N LEU A 102 -1.33 9.86 -2.23
CA LEU A 102 -0.50 9.47 -1.09
C LEU A 102 0.94 9.89 -1.38
N CYS A 103 1.58 10.51 -0.39
CA CYS A 103 2.94 11.01 -0.48
C CYS A 103 3.78 10.36 0.62
N TRP A 104 5.03 10.04 0.28
CA TRP A 104 6.05 9.63 1.22
C TRP A 104 7.30 10.44 0.95
N GLU A 105 7.90 10.94 2.02
CA GLU A 105 9.18 11.62 2.02
C GLU A 105 10.06 10.97 3.10
N MET A 106 11.29 10.61 2.73
CA MET A 106 12.28 10.08 3.66
C MET A 106 13.67 10.48 3.19
N ALA A 107 14.26 11.49 3.84
CA ALA A 107 15.55 12.07 3.46
C ALA A 107 15.60 12.40 1.95
N MET A 108 16.51 11.78 1.20
CA MET A 108 16.68 12.03 -0.24
C MET A 108 15.70 11.24 -1.13
N GLN A 109 14.70 10.57 -0.55
CA GLN A 109 13.70 9.77 -1.29
C GLN A 109 12.33 10.44 -1.22
N ASN A 110 11.66 10.54 -2.37
CA ASN A 110 10.27 10.99 -2.49
C ASN A 110 9.47 10.01 -3.34
N ALA A 111 8.24 9.71 -2.92
CA ALA A 111 7.30 8.89 -3.67
C ALA A 111 5.88 9.46 -3.63
N ILE A 112 5.23 9.49 -4.80
CA ILE A 112 3.85 9.95 -4.94
C ILE A 112 3.05 8.85 -5.61
N ARG A 113 1.91 8.48 -5.01
CA ARG A 113 0.92 7.59 -5.61
C ARG A 113 -0.35 8.36 -5.90
N ARG A 114 -0.80 8.31 -7.15
CA ARG A 114 -2.09 8.84 -7.60
C ARG A 114 -2.86 7.74 -8.32
N ARG A 115 -4.18 7.76 -8.19
CA ARG A 115 -5.02 6.93 -9.07
C ARG A 115 -4.89 7.46 -10.51
N LYS A 116 -4.69 6.56 -11.46
CA LYS A 116 -4.76 6.92 -12.88
C LYS A 116 -6.21 7.26 -13.19
N ARG A 117 -6.53 8.50 -13.53
CA ARG A 117 -7.84 8.84 -14.10
C ARG A 117 -8.00 8.00 -15.37
N MET A 118 -9.03 7.16 -15.44
CA MET A 118 -9.45 6.61 -16.73
C MET A 118 -9.92 7.81 -17.54
N GLY A 119 -9.15 8.19 -18.56
CA GLY A 119 -9.66 9.09 -19.59
C GLY A 119 -10.91 8.46 -20.18
N ASN A 120 -11.94 9.28 -20.39
CA ASN A 120 -13.19 8.92 -21.04
C ASN A 120 -12.96 8.00 -22.25
N GLN A 121 -13.07 6.68 -22.04
CA GLN A 121 -13.26 5.73 -23.13
C GLN A 121 -14.73 5.37 -23.08
N GLY A 122 -15.43 5.80 -24.13
CA GLY A 122 -16.88 5.72 -24.21
C GLY A 122 -17.42 4.32 -23.97
N ASN A 123 -18.62 4.32 -23.40
CA ASN A 123 -19.69 3.34 -23.58
C ASN A 123 -19.23 1.88 -23.81
N GLY A 124 -19.15 1.12 -22.73
CA GLY A 124 -18.98 -0.31 -22.77
C GLY A 124 -19.52 -0.98 -21.52
N CYS A 125 -20.82 -0.86 -21.28
CA CYS A 125 -21.53 -1.77 -20.37
C CYS A 125 -21.28 -3.20 -20.87
N ARG A 126 -20.69 -4.07 -20.05
CA ARG A 126 -20.75 -5.51 -20.25
C ARG A 126 -21.10 -6.16 -18.91
N SER A 127 -22.36 -6.62 -18.90
CA SER A 127 -22.92 -7.81 -18.26
C SER A 127 -22.02 -8.63 -17.34
#